data_AF-A0A7C3D2P4-F1
#
_entry.id   AF-A0A7C3D2P4-F1
#
_cell.length_a   1.000
_cell.length_b   1.000
_cell.length_c   1.000
_cell.angle_alpha   90.00
_cell.angle_beta   90.00
_cell.angle_gamma   90.00
#
_symmetry.space_group_name_H-M   'P 1'
#
loop_
_entity.id
_entity.type
_entity.pdbx_description
1 polymer ?
#
loop_
_entity_poly.entity_id
_entity_poly.type
_entity_poly.pdbx_seq_one_letter_code
_entity_poly.pdbx_strand_id
1 'polypeptide(L)' 'MRQLFNTLYVTTPDAYLRLEGETVCVMVENEKRLQVPLHHLGGFVCFGQVMLSPALL' A
#
# COMPACT_ATOMS: atom_id res chain seq x y z
N MET A 1 -0.50 -17.60 -17.48
CA MET A 1 0.38 -17.29 -16.33
C MET A 1 -0.50 -17.17 -15.09
N ARG A 2 -0.14 -17.78 -13.96
CA ARG A 2 -0.94 -17.74 -12.73
C ARG A 2 -0.70 -16.41 -12.01
N GLN A 3 -1.73 -15.57 -11.87
CA GLN A 3 -1.64 -14.38 -11.02
C GLN A 3 -1.56 -14.82 -9.56
N LEU A 4 -0.46 -14.46 -8.89
CA LEU A 4 -0.34 -14.55 -7.45
C LEU A 4 -0.73 -13.20 -6.88
N PHE A 5 -1.93 -13.14 -6.31
CA PHE A 5 -2.44 -11.94 -5.66
C PHE A 5 -1.83 -11.83 -4.27
N ASN A 6 -0.78 -11.01 -4.15
CA ASN A 6 -0.14 -10.77 -2.86
C ASN A 6 -1.03 -9.89 -1.98
N THR A 7 -0.97 -10.08 -0.67
CA THR A 7 -1.64 -9.19 0.28
C THR A 7 -0.58 -8.35 0.99
N LEU A 8 -0.69 -7.03 0.90
CA LEU A 8 0.18 -6.11 1.64
C LEU A 8 -0.40 -5.88 3.04
N TYR A 9 0.28 -6.39 4.06
CA TYR A 9 -0.07 -6.15 5.46
C TYR A 9 0.66 -4.90 5.95
N VAL A 10 -0.10 -3.87 6.34
CA VAL A 10 0.42 -2.59 6.84
C VAL A 10 0.23 -2.54 8.33
N THR A 11 1.28 -2.88 9.08
CA THR A 11 1.28 -2.93 10.55
C THR A 11 1.96 -1.73 11.19
N THR A 12 2.55 -0.83 10.39
CA THR A 12 3.24 0.35 10.88
C THR A 12 2.23 1.46 11.20
N PRO A 13 2.19 1.98 12.45
CA PRO A 13 1.34 3.12 12.80
C PRO A 13 1.68 4.36 11.98
N ASP A 14 0.68 5.20 11.75
CA ASP A 14 0.79 6.48 11.01
C ASP A 14 1.33 6.33 9.58
N ALA A 15 1.28 5.11 9.03
CA ALA A 15 1.58 4.88 7.63
C ALA A 15 0.53 5.56 6.73
N TYR A 16 0.99 6.12 5.62
CA TYR A 16 0.12 6.66 4.57
C TYR A 16 0.34 5.91 3.26
N LEU A 17 -0.71 5.24 2.79
CA LEU A 17 -0.74 4.55 1.51
C LEU A 17 -1.28 5.50 0.45
N ARG A 18 -0.55 5.62 -0.67
CA ARG A 18 -0.99 6.39 -1.82
C ARG A 18 -0.73 5.67 -3.14
N LEU A 19 -1.57 5.94 -4.13
CA LEU A 19 -1.28 5.56 -5.50
C LEU A 19 -0.17 6.48 -6.05
N GLU A 20 0.87 5.89 -6.62
CA GLU A 20 1.92 6.61 -7.32
C GLU A 20 2.17 5.91 -8.67
N GLY A 21 1.59 6.47 -9.74
CA GLY A 21 1.49 5.79 -11.03
C GLY A 21 0.66 4.51 -10.91
N GLU A 22 1.22 3.36 -11.31
CA GLU A 22 0.58 2.04 -11.18
C GLU A 22 1.07 1.25 -9.95
N THR A 23 1.61 1.95 -8.96
CA THR A 23 2.18 1.35 -7.74
C THR A 23 1.49 1.86 -6.49
N VAL A 24 1.43 1.01 -5.47
CA VAL A 24 1.11 1.42 -4.10
C VAL A 24 2.40 1.84 -3.43
N CYS A 25 2.42 3.07 -2.92
CA CYS A 25 3.54 3.65 -2.20
C CYS A 25 3.15 3.80 -0.72
N VAL A 26 4.00 3.29 0.18
CA VAL A 26 3.84 3.41 1.63
C VAL A 26 4.79 4.47 2.15
N MET A 27 4.22 5.52 2.71
CA MET A 27 4.93 6.62 3.35
C MET A 27 4.89 6.45 4.87
N VAL A 28 6.00 6.68 5.55
CA VAL A 28 6.08 6.76 7.01
C VAL A 28 7.01 7.93 7.33
N GLU A 29 6.61 8.85 8.21
CA GLU A 29 7.41 10.03 8.58
C GLU A 29 7.83 10.88 7.35
N ASN A 30 6.95 11.00 6.36
CA ASN A 30 7.21 11.65 5.05
C ASN A 30 8.28 10.98 4.18
N GLU A 31 8.75 9.79 4.53
CA GLU A 31 9.69 9.00 3.74
C GLU A 31 9.01 7.84 3.02
N LYS A 32 9.43 7.57 1.78
CA LYS A 32 9.02 6.37 1.03
C LYS A 32 9.68 5.15 1.65
N ARG A 33 8.90 4.29 2.30
CA ARG A 33 9.39 3.04 2.90
C ARG A 33 9.25 1.85 1.96
N LEU A 34 8.21 1.82 1.14
CA LEU A 34 7.92 0.73 0.22
C LEU A 34 7.19 1.25 -1.02
N GLN A 35 7.49 0.66 -2.18
CA GLN A 35 6.73 0.88 -3.40
C GLN A 35 6.59 -0.45 -4.14
N VAL A 36 5.36 -0.86 -4.42
CA VAL A 36 5.06 -2.15 -5.07
C VAL A 36 4.02 -1.99 -6.17
N PRO A 37 4.11 -2.77 -7.28
CA PRO A 37 3.11 -2.71 -8.34
C PRO A 37 1.71 -3.08 -7.84
N LEU A 38 0.72 -2.26 -8.14
CA LEU A 38 -0.66 -2.49 -7.71
C LEU A 38 -1.24 -3.76 -8.32
N HIS A 39 -0.90 -4.06 -9.58
CA HIS A 39 -1.37 -5.26 -10.28
C HIS A 39 -0.79 -6.59 -9.72
N HIS A 40 0.18 -6.52 -8.80
CA HIS A 40 0.66 -7.68 -8.03
C HIS A 40 -0.11 -7.90 -6.74
N LEU A 41 -0.93 -6.94 -6.30
CA LEU A 41 -1.69 -7.00 -5.06
C LEU A 41 -3.13 -7.46 -5.33
N GLY A 42 -3.62 -8.41 -4.53
CA GLY A 42 -5.06 -8.70 -4.43
C GLY A 42 -5.78 -7.78 -3.45
N GLY A 43 -5.02 -7.14 -2.56
CA GLY A 43 -5.53 -6.21 -1.56
C GLY A 43 -4.45 -5.84 -0.55
N PHE A 44 -4.83 -4.96 0.37
CA PHE A 44 -4.01 -4.58 1.52
C PHE A 44 -4.86 -4.64 2.79
N VAL A 45 -4.21 -4.94 3.91
CA VAL A 45 -4.86 -5.00 5.23
C VAL A 45 -4.13 -4.02 6.14
N CYS A 46 -4.86 -3.04 6.65
CA CYS A 46 -4.33 -1.98 7.49
C CYS A 46 -4.63 -2.25 8.97
N PHE A 47 -3.62 -2.13 9.83
CA PHE A 47 -3.77 -2.27 11.28
C PHE A 47 -3.54 -0.93 11.97
N GLY A 48 -4.46 -0.56 12.86
CA GLY A 48 -4.37 0.70 13.60
C GLY A 48 -4.64 1.93 12.73
N GLN A 49 -3.99 3.04 13.07
CA GLN A 49 -4.15 4.32 12.37
C GLN A 49 -3.30 4.34 11.10
N VAL A 50 -3.91 3.96 9.98
CA VAL A 50 -3.31 4.02 8.64
C VAL A 50 -4.16 4.93 7.76
N MET A 51 -3.51 5.85 7.08
CA MET A 51 -4.13 6.78 6.14
C MET A 51 -4.09 6.20 4.73
N LEU A 52 -5.14 6.42 3.95
CA LEU A 52 -5.26 5.97 2.56
C LEU A 52 -5.61 7.16 1.68
N SER A 53 -4.92 7.30 0.55
CA SER A 53 -5.32 8.28 -0.46
C SER A 53 -6.63 7.83 -1.12
N PRO A 54 -7.56 8.73 -1.46
CA PRO A 54 -8.80 8.36 -2.17
C PRO A 54 -8.58 7.59 -3.48
N ALA A 55 -7.42 7.77 -4.14
CA ALA A 55 -7.06 7.04 -5.36
C ALA A 55 -6.83 5.53 -5.17
N LEU A 56 -6.85 5.02 -3.93
CA LEU A 56 -6.75 3.59 -3.61
C LEU A 56 -8.11 2.96 -3.24
N LEU A 57 -9.20 3.73 -3.29
CA LEU A 57 -10.59 3.28 -3.11
C LEU A 57 -11.25 3.03 -4.47
#